data_AF-A0A842QHD4-F1
#
_entry.id   AF-A0A842QHD4-F1
#
_cell.length_a   1.000
_cell.length_b   1.000
_cell.length_c   1.000
_cell.angle_alpha   90.00
_cell.angle_beta   90.00
_cell.angle_gamma   90.00
#
_symmetry.space_group_name_H-M   'P 1'
#
loop_
_entity.id
_entity.type
_entity.pdbx_description
1 polymer ?
#
loop_
_entity_poly.entity_id
_entity_poly.type
_entity_poly.pdbx_seq_one_letter_code
_entity_poly.pdbx_strand_id
1 'polypeptide(L)' 'MDDQRQIRIPKKAGIEGDTFFLLTLGSYHILIPVPSEKPELDIEGSISDLLKRAETEISEDVSKRWRRKEQEC' A
#
# COMPACT_ATOMS: atom_id res chain seq x y z
N MET A 1 31.19 -15.83 4.53
CA MET A 1 30.30 -16.67 5.35
C MET A 1 29.00 -15.91 5.42
N ASP A 2 27.97 -16.38 4.71
CA ASP A 2 26.67 -15.73 4.69
C ASP A 2 25.87 -16.16 5.92
N ASP A 3 25.79 -15.28 6.92
CA ASP A 3 24.93 -15.40 8.12
C ASP A 3 23.45 -15.13 7.79
N GLN A 4 22.95 -15.62 6.64
CA GLN A 4 21.54 -15.51 6.31
C GLN A 4 20.75 -16.53 7.11
N ARG A 5 19.92 -16.05 8.05
CA ARG A 5 18.97 -16.88 8.81
C ARG A 5 17.93 -17.45 7.84
N GLN A 6 18.00 -18.76 7.58
CA GLN A 6 17.07 -19.48 6.72
C GLN A 6 16.00 -20.20 7.55
N ILE A 7 14.74 -20.13 7.11
CA ILE A 7 13.61 -20.87 7.70
C ILE A 7 13.09 -21.84 6.64
N ARG A 8 12.98 -23.13 7.01
CA ARG A 8 12.45 -24.16 6.11
C ARG A 8 10.94 -24.27 6.25
N ILE A 9 10.21 -24.02 5.15
CA ILE A 9 8.74 -24.13 5.11
C ILE A 9 8.34 -25.54 4.66
N PRO A 10 7.45 -26.24 5.40
CA PRO A 10 6.96 -27.56 5.00
C PRO A 10 6.16 -27.50 3.69
N LYS A 11 6.41 -28.43 2.76
CA LYS A 11 5.67 -28.52 1.47
C LYS A 11 4.15 -28.62 1.64
N LYS A 12 3.67 -29.19 2.74
CA LYS A 12 2.24 -29.31 3.06
C LYS A 12 1.53 -27.96 3.25
N ALA A 13 2.28 -26.89 3.49
CA ALA A 13 1.71 -25.56 3.66
C ALA A 13 1.17 -24.96 2.33
N GLY A 14 1.51 -25.57 1.18
CA GLY A 14 0.95 -25.15 -0.12
C GLY A 14 1.27 -23.70 -0.48
N ILE A 15 2.37 -23.16 0.04
CA ILE A 15 2.75 -21.77 -0.18
C ILE A 15 3.49 -21.69 -1.53
N GLU A 16 2.93 -20.93 -2.46
CA GLU A 16 3.48 -20.67 -3.78
C GLU A 16 3.86 -19.18 -3.90
N GLY A 17 5.00 -18.88 -4.52
CA GLY A 17 5.50 -17.52 -4.72
C GLY A 17 7.00 -17.39 -4.44
N ASP A 18 7.64 -16.45 -5.13
CA ASP A 18 9.08 -16.18 -4.98
C ASP A 18 9.35 -15.10 -3.93
N THR A 19 8.36 -14.26 -3.65
CA THR A 19 8.46 -13.12 -2.72
C THR A 19 7.36 -13.20 -1.66
N PHE A 20 7.73 -12.93 -0.41
CA PHE A 20 6.83 -12.97 0.73
C PHE A 20 6.94 -11.70 1.55
N PHE A 21 5.80 -11.21 2.02
CA PHE A 21 5.75 -10.19 3.06
C PHE A 21 5.79 -10.88 4.42
N LEU A 22 6.72 -10.45 5.27
CA LEU A 22 6.86 -10.97 6.64
C LEU A 22 6.31 -9.94 7.63
N LEU A 23 5.19 -10.25 8.27
CA LEU A 23 4.59 -9.42 9.30
C LEU A 23 4.81 -10.07 10.67
N THR A 24 5.38 -9.32 11.61
CA THR A 24 5.64 -9.82 12.98
C THR A 24 4.66 -9.20 13.97
N LEU A 25 3.90 -10.04 14.66
CA LEU A 25 2.93 -9.65 15.69
C LEU A 25 3.30 -10.34 17.01
N GLY A 26 4.01 -9.61 17.88
CA GLY A 26 4.54 -10.18 19.12
C GLY A 26 5.53 -11.31 18.81
N SER A 27 5.22 -12.52 19.27
CA SER A 27 6.00 -13.74 19.00
C SER A 27 5.58 -14.50 17.73
N TYR A 28 4.55 -14.02 17.03
CA TYR A 28 4.04 -14.67 15.83
C TYR A 28 4.60 -13.99 14.58
N HIS A 29 4.92 -14.80 13.57
CA HIS A 29 5.32 -14.35 12.25
C HIS A 29 4.31 -14.83 11.22
N ILE A 30 3.78 -13.89 10.44
CA ILE A 30 2.82 -14.14 9.36
C ILE A 30 3.56 -13.94 8.04
N LEU A 31 3.49 -14.95 7.18
CA LEU A 31 4.03 -14.94 5.83
C LEU A 31 2.87 -14.78 4.85
N ILE A 32 2.92 -13.73 4.02
CA ILE A 32 1.90 -13.46 3.00
C ILE A 32 2.59 -13.53 1.63
N PRO A 33 2.16 -14.44 0.72
CA PRO A 33 2.69 -14.47 -0.64
C PRO A 33 2.38 -13.17 -1.36
N VAL A 34 3.40 -12.57 -1.97
CA VAL A 34 3.22 -11.43 -2.87
C VAL A 34 3.01 -12.00 -4.27
N PRO A 35 1.84 -11.76 -4.91
CA PRO A 35 1.64 -12.19 -6.29
C PRO A 35 2.68 -11.53 -7.19
N SER A 36 3.29 -12.34 -8.07
CA SER A 36 4.30 -11.86 -9.04
C SER A 36 3.69 -10.93 -10.09
N GLU A 37 2.41 -11.15 -10.39
CA GLU A 37 1.63 -10.27 -11.26
C GLU A 37 1.28 -9.01 -10.48
N LYS A 38 1.73 -7.86 -11.00
CA LYS A 38 1.33 -6.56 -10.44
C LYS A 38 -0.18 -6.44 -10.65
N PRO A 39 -0.96 -6.09 -9.61
CA PRO A 39 -2.36 -5.77 -9.83
C PRO A 39 -2.42 -4.57 -10.77
N GLU A 40 -2.86 -4.79 -12.00
CA GLU A 40 -3.19 -3.71 -12.92
C GLU A 40 -4.48 -3.07 -12.42
N LEU A 41 -4.36 -1.84 -11.91
CA LEU A 41 -5.53 -1.04 -11.56
C LEU A 41 -5.97 -0.34 -12.83
N ASP A 42 -7.07 -0.78 -13.42
CA ASP A 42 -7.72 -0.06 -14.51
C ASP A 42 -8.45 1.14 -13.90
N ILE A 43 -7.80 2.30 -13.93
CA ILE A 43 -8.38 3.54 -13.44
C ILE A 43 -9.11 4.18 -14.62
N GLU A 44 -10.44 4.25 -14.53
CA GLU A 44 -11.26 4.94 -15.52
C GLU A 44 -10.89 6.43 -15.58
N GLY A 45 -10.36 6.84 -16.73
CA GLY A 45 -10.07 8.25 -17.04
C GLY A 45 -8.65 8.47 -17.54
N SER A 46 -8.46 9.56 -18.30
CA SER A 46 -7.12 9.94 -18.71
C SER A 46 -6.30 10.41 -17.49
N ILE A 47 -4.98 10.23 -17.52
CA ILE A 47 -4.07 10.73 -16.47
C ILE A 47 -4.30 12.24 -16.23
N SER A 48 -4.56 13.01 -17.30
CA SER A 48 -4.88 14.43 -17.22
C SER A 48 -6.15 14.73 -16.43
N ASP A 49 -7.19 13.90 -16.55
CA ASP A 49 -8.44 14.10 -15.81
C ASP A 49 -8.28 13.74 -14.34
N LEU A 50 -7.51 12.69 -14.04
CA LEU A 50 -7.18 12.28 -12.67
C LEU A 50 -6.38 13.36 -11.94
N LEU A 51 -5.39 13.96 -12.62
CA LEU A 51 -4.60 15.06 -12.08
C LEU A 51 -5.46 16.30 -11.80
N LYS A 52 -6.36 16.67 -12.74
CA LYS A 52 -7.29 17.79 -12.53
C LYS A 52 -8.24 17.55 -11.35
N ARG A 53 -8.76 16.34 -11.19
CA ARG A 53 -9.58 15.98 -10.03
C ARG A 53 -8.81 16.12 -8.73
N ALA A 54 -7.59 15.60 -8.68
CA ALA A 54 -6.73 15.73 -7.51
C ALA A 54 -6.43 17.20 -7.15
N GLU A 55 -6.09 18.04 -8.13
CA GLU A 55 -5.87 19.48 -7.91
C GLU A 55 -7.12 20.17 -7.37
N THR A 56 -8.30 19.83 -7.91
CA THR A 56 -9.58 20.42 -7.49
C THR A 56 -9.89 20.04 -6.04
N GLU A 57 -9.75 18.76 -5.68
CA GLU A 57 -9.97 18.29 -4.30
C GLU A 57 -9.00 18.94 -3.30
N ILE A 58 -7.72 19.07 -3.66
CA ILE A 58 -6.72 19.74 -2.83
C ILE A 58 -7.09 21.22 -2.64
N SER A 59 -7.45 21.91 -3.71
CA SER A 59 -7.83 23.32 -3.65
C SER A 59 -9.03 23.56 -2.74
N GLU A 60 -10.04 22.69 -2.83
CA GLU A 60 -11.22 22.73 -1.96
C GLU A 60 -10.87 22.44 -0.50
N ASP A 61 -10.05 21.42 -0.22
CA ASP A 61 -9.66 21.08 1.15
C ASP A 61 -8.86 22.20 1.80
N VAL A 62 -7.91 22.81 1.05
CA VAL A 62 -7.16 23.98 1.50
C VAL A 62 -8.11 25.14 1.80
N SER A 63 -9.06 25.43 0.90
CA SER A 63 -10.04 26.51 1.08
C SER A 63 -10.94 26.30 2.30
N LYS A 64 -11.37 25.06 2.55
CA LYS A 64 -12.17 24.68 3.73
C LYS A 64 -11.37 24.84 5.02
N ARG A 65 -10.10 24.43 5.04
CA ARG A 65 -9.20 24.59 6.20
C ARG A 65 -8.93 26.06 6.51
N TRP A 66 -8.72 26.89 5.49
CA TRP A 66 -8.54 28.34 5.66
C TRP A 66 -9.78 29.00 6.26
N ARG A 67 -10.98 28.70 5.72
CA ARG A 67 -12.23 29.25 6.27
C ARG A 67 -12.52 28.82 7.70
N ARG A 68 -12.14 27.60 8.10
CA ARG A 68 -12.24 27.17 9.51
C ARG A 68 -11.35 28.02 10.41
N LYS A 69 -10.10 28.27 10.02
CA LYS A 69 -9.19 29.13 10.80
C LYS A 69 -9.71 30.56 10.96
N GLU A 70 -10.36 31.10 9.93
CA GLU A 70 -10.86 32.47 9.93
C GLU A 70 -12.12 32.64 10.81
N GLN A 71 -12.90 31.58 11.04
CA GLN A 71 -14.05 31.58 11.95
C GLN A 71 -13.70 31.29 13.42
N GLU A 72 -12.47 30.80 13.68
CA GLU A 72 -11.96 30.49 15.02
C GLU A 72 -11.11 31.64 15.62
N CYS A 73 -10.92 32.74 14.89
CA CYS A 73 -10.31 34.00 15.36
C CYS A 73 -11.36 35.08 15.63
#